data_AF-A0A0B8QP83-F1
#
_entry.id   AF-A0A0B8QP83-F1
#
_cell.length_a   1.000
_cell.length_b   1.000
_cell.length_c   1.000
_cell.angle_alpha   90.00
_cell.angle_beta   90.00
_cell.angle_gamma   90.00
#
_symmetry.space_group_name_H-M   'P 1'
#
loop_
_entity.id
_entity.type
_entity.pdbx_description
1 polymer ?
#
loop_
_entity_poly.entity_id
_entity_poly.type
_entity_poly.pdbx_seq_one_letter_code
_entity_poly.pdbx_strand_id
1 'polypeptide(L)'
;MTDTVNLKVRVQKLGTALSNMVMPNIPILIAWGVLTMFFIPDGFTPNKTFAAMVSPMLAFLIPLMIGYTGGKNIYEHRGGVVGAIATFGSIIATASLSLGGLNTKGNVPMILGAMILGPFGAWVIKKFDDYVQPILKQV
;
A
#
# COMPACT_ATOMS: atom_id res chain seq x y z
N MET A 1 -0.36 -38.92 -11.70
CA MET A 1 -0.19 -37.50 -12.04
C MET A 1 -0.04 -36.73 -10.74
N THR A 2 1.17 -36.73 -10.19
CA THR A 2 1.52 -36.01 -8.95
C THR A 2 2.38 -34.83 -9.38
N ASP A 3 1.73 -33.72 -9.73
CA ASP A 3 2.39 -32.46 -9.97
C ASP A 3 3.05 -32.03 -8.66
N THR A 4 4.34 -32.29 -8.52
CA THR A 4 5.16 -31.63 -7.51
C THR A 4 5.09 -30.15 -7.83
N VAL A 5 4.25 -29.43 -7.10
CA VAL A 5 4.08 -27.97 -7.26
C VAL A 5 5.46 -27.35 -7.03
N ASN A 6 6.17 -27.10 -8.12
CA ASN A 6 7.57 -26.76 -8.11
C ASN A 6 7.72 -25.46 -7.33
N LEU A 7 8.47 -25.48 -6.22
CA LEU A 7 8.64 -24.34 -5.31
C LEU A 7 9.02 -23.07 -6.07
N LYS A 8 9.79 -23.22 -7.15
CA LYS A 8 10.16 -22.14 -8.08
C LYS A 8 8.94 -21.43 -8.68
N VAL A 9 7.92 -22.18 -9.11
CA VAL A 9 6.69 -21.64 -9.71
C VAL A 9 5.87 -20.87 -8.67
N ARG A 10 5.86 -21.32 -7.41
CA ARG A 10 5.13 -20.64 -6.33
C ARG A 10 5.79 -19.31 -5.95
N VAL A 11 7.12 -19.28 -5.86
CA VAL A 11 7.90 -18.05 -5.64
C VAL A 11 7.73 -17.08 -6.81
N GLN A 12 7.74 -17.58 -8.05
CA GLN A 12 7.54 -16.76 -9.24
C GLN A 12 6.13 -16.13 -9.26
N LYS A 13 5.09 -16.89 -8.91
CA LYS A 13 3.72 -16.37 -8.79
C LYS A 13 3.60 -15.31 -7.68
N LEU A 14 4.28 -15.47 -6.54
CA LEU A 14 4.32 -14.44 -5.50
C LEU A 14 5.01 -13.16 -6.01
N GLY A 15 6.14 -13.28 -6.70
CA GLY A 15 6.84 -12.13 -7.29
C GLY A 15 5.98 -11.38 -8.32
N THR A 16 5.29 -12.10 -9.20
CA THR A 16 4.35 -11.50 -10.16
C THR A 16 3.16 -10.82 -9.47
N ALA A 17 2.59 -11.45 -8.43
CA ALA A 17 1.49 -10.86 -7.66
C ALA A 17 1.91 -9.57 -6.94
N LEU A 18 3.11 -9.55 -6.35
CA LEU A 18 3.69 -8.38 -5.71
C LEU A 18 3.97 -7.25 -6.72
N SER A 19 4.51 -7.58 -7.90
CA SER A 19 4.75 -6.61 -8.97
C SER A 19 3.45 -5.96 -9.45
N ASN A 20 2.37 -6.75 -9.57
CA ASN A 20 1.04 -6.27 -9.97
C ASN A 20 0.42 -5.28 -8.95
N MET A 21 0.94 -5.19 -7.73
CA MET A 21 0.49 -4.20 -6.74
C MET A 21 1.19 -2.85 -6.89
N VAL A 22 2.44 -2.85 -7.38
CA VAL A 22 3.25 -1.63 -7.49
C VAL A 22 3.10 -0.98 -8.86
N MET A 23 2.98 -1.79 -9.91
CA MET A 23 2.95 -1.31 -11.29
C MET A 23 1.82 -0.29 -11.58
N PRO A 24 0.57 -0.48 -11.09
CA PRO A 24 -0.50 0.51 -11.30
C PRO A 24 -0.27 1.83 -10.56
N ASN A 25 0.62 1.83 -9.56
CA ASN A 25 0.89 2.96 -8.67
C ASN A 25 2.12 3.79 -9.08
N ILE A 26 2.78 3.45 -10.20
CA ILE A 26 3.88 4.23 -10.79
C ILE A 26 3.52 5.72 -11.00
N PRO A 27 2.30 6.11 -11.42
CA PRO A 27 1.95 7.53 -11.57
C PRO A 27 2.12 8.37 -10.30
N ILE A 28 1.97 7.77 -9.11
CA ILE A 28 2.15 8.47 -7.83
C ILE A 28 3.63 8.79 -7.61
N LEU A 29 4.53 7.86 -7.94
CA LEU A 29 5.97 8.08 -7.89
C LEU A 29 6.40 9.17 -8.87
N ILE A 30 5.81 9.21 -10.06
CA ILE A 30 6.06 10.27 -11.06
C ILE A 30 5.59 11.62 -10.53
N ALA A 31 4.36 11.71 -10.02
CA ALA A 31 3.80 12.95 -9.47
C ALA A 31 4.64 13.47 -8.29
N TRP A 32 5.08 12.57 -7.41
CA TRP A 32 6.01 12.90 -6.34
C TRP A 32 7.34 13.43 -6.88
N GLY A 33 7.92 12.79 -7.90
CA GLY A 33 9.17 13.23 -8.53
C GLY A 33 9.06 14.60 -9.22
N VAL A 34 7.93 14.91 -9.84
CA VAL A 34 7.68 16.25 -10.38
C VAL A 34 7.59 17.29 -9.26
N LEU A 35 6.87 16.98 -8.17
CA LEU A 35 6.78 17.90 -7.03
C LEU A 35 8.16 18.18 -6.39
N THR A 36 9.01 17.16 -6.30
CA THR A 36 10.35 17.31 -5.73
C THR A 36 11.24 18.17 -6.63
N MET A 37 11.17 17.98 -7.95
CA MET A 37 11.91 18.77 -8.94
C MET A 37 11.52 20.25 -8.95
N PHE A 38 10.25 20.58 -8.70
CA PHE A 38 9.78 21.96 -8.79
C PHE A 38 9.84 22.71 -7.46
N PHE A 39 9.42 22.11 -6.34
CA PHE A 39 9.04 22.88 -5.14
C PHE A 39 9.99 22.75 -3.95
N ILE A 40 10.91 21.78 -3.95
CA ILE A 40 11.96 21.66 -2.93
C ILE A 40 12.90 22.88 -2.98
N PRO A 41 13.64 23.22 -1.91
CA PRO A 41 14.59 24.34 -1.92
C PRO A 41 15.56 24.36 -3.11
N ASP A 42 15.98 23.17 -3.59
CA ASP A 42 16.89 23.01 -4.73
C ASP A 42 16.15 22.90 -6.09
N GLY A 43 14.83 23.08 -6.10
CA GLY A 43 13.99 22.95 -7.29
C GLY A 43 13.92 24.21 -8.15
N PHE A 44 13.26 24.08 -9.32
CA PHE A 44 13.11 25.19 -10.28
C PHE A 44 12.28 26.36 -9.75
N THR A 45 11.25 26.09 -8.93
CA THR A 45 10.34 27.11 -8.36
C THR A 45 10.06 26.82 -6.87
N PRO A 46 11.02 27.09 -5.96
CA PRO A 46 10.92 26.70 -4.56
C PRO A 46 9.69 27.30 -3.86
N ASN A 47 8.89 26.46 -3.20
CA ASN A 47 7.73 26.90 -2.42
C ASN A 47 7.57 26.04 -1.16
N LYS A 48 7.66 26.68 0.01
CA LYS A 48 7.60 26.00 1.32
C LYS A 48 6.29 25.25 1.54
N THR A 49 5.17 25.76 1.03
CA THR A 49 3.86 25.15 1.18
C THR A 49 3.76 23.85 0.38
N PHE A 50 4.25 23.85 -0.86
CA PHE A 50 4.23 22.65 -1.71
C PHE A 50 5.33 21.66 -1.34
N ALA A 51 6.50 22.13 -0.91
CA ALA A 51 7.58 21.28 -0.40
C ALA A 51 7.13 20.46 0.82
N ALA A 52 6.31 21.03 1.70
CA ALA A 52 5.78 20.34 2.87
C ALA A 52 4.91 19.12 2.53
N MET A 53 4.33 19.07 1.32
CA MET A 53 3.52 17.92 0.87
C MET A 53 4.35 16.74 0.36
N VAL A 54 5.62 16.96 0.01
CA VAL A 54 6.50 15.94 -0.55
C VAL A 54 6.76 14.80 0.44
N SER A 55 7.05 15.14 1.70
CA SER A 55 7.39 14.16 2.73
C SER A 55 6.20 13.26 3.10
N PRO A 56 4.99 13.80 3.36
CA PRO A 56 3.80 12.96 3.60
C PRO A 56 3.40 12.11 2.39
N MET A 57 3.62 12.59 1.16
CA MET A 57 3.30 11.84 -0.05
C MET A 57 4.13 10.56 -0.15
N LEU A 58 5.43 10.63 0.17
CA LEU A 58 6.29 9.45 0.19
C LEU A 58 5.98 8.51 1.36
N ALA A 59 5.74 9.06 2.55
CA ALA A 59 5.56 8.28 3.77
C ALA A 59 4.19 7.62 3.89
N PHE A 60 3.12 8.27 3.39
CA PHE A 60 1.74 7.80 3.55
C PHE A 60 1.10 7.43 2.22
N LEU A 61 1.11 8.35 1.25
CA LEU A 61 0.33 8.17 0.02
C LEU A 61 0.80 6.97 -0.80
N ILE A 62 2.12 6.83 -0.99
CA ILE A 62 2.68 5.72 -1.79
C ILE A 62 2.34 4.35 -1.16
N PRO A 63 2.64 4.08 0.13
CA PRO A 63 2.28 2.80 0.71
C PRO A 63 0.77 2.56 0.75
N LEU A 64 -0.04 3.58 1.07
CA LEU A 64 -1.51 3.45 1.11
C LEU A 64 -2.09 2.96 -0.21
N MET A 65 -1.63 3.53 -1.32
CA MET A 65 -2.13 3.16 -2.64
C MET A 65 -1.65 1.78 -3.08
N ILE A 66 -0.44 1.38 -2.67
CA ILE A 66 0.04 0.00 -2.86
C ILE A 66 -0.83 -0.99 -2.06
N GLY A 67 -1.14 -0.66 -0.81
CA GLY A 67 -2.03 -1.46 0.03
C GLY A 67 -3.47 -1.53 -0.49
N TYR A 68 -3.97 -0.42 -1.01
CA TYR A 68 -5.28 -0.35 -1.68
C TYR A 68 -5.31 -1.27 -2.91
N THR A 69 -4.32 -1.19 -3.78
CA THR A 69 -4.24 -2.07 -4.96
C THR A 69 -4.09 -3.53 -4.56
N GLY A 70 -3.28 -3.82 -3.53
CA GLY A 70 -3.12 -5.17 -2.98
C GLY A 70 -4.42 -5.75 -2.42
N GLY A 71 -5.20 -4.94 -1.69
CA GLY A 71 -6.51 -5.34 -1.19
C GLY A 71 -7.57 -5.44 -2.29
N LYS A 72 -7.52 -4.55 -3.29
CA LYS A 72 -8.43 -4.55 -4.44
C LYS A 72 -8.32 -5.82 -5.27
N ASN A 73 -7.11 -6.33 -5.43
CA ASN A 73 -6.87 -7.59 -6.15
C ASN A 73 -7.52 -8.82 -5.47
N ILE A 74 -7.96 -8.74 -4.20
CA ILE A 74 -8.59 -9.85 -3.47
C ILE A 74 -10.10 -9.68 -3.33
N TYR A 75 -10.56 -8.47 -3.01
CA TYR A 75 -11.97 -8.19 -2.71
C TYR A 75 -12.45 -6.86 -3.31
N GLU A 76 -12.02 -6.57 -4.53
CA GLU A 76 -12.45 -5.41 -5.33
C GLU A 76 -12.40 -4.10 -4.52
N HIS A 77 -13.38 -3.21 -4.67
CA HIS A 77 -13.36 -1.92 -4.00
C HIS A 77 -13.35 -2.06 -2.45
N ARG A 78 -14.10 -3.01 -1.88
CA ARG A 78 -14.19 -3.17 -0.41
C ARG A 78 -12.86 -3.65 0.16
N GLY A 79 -12.23 -4.61 -0.50
CA GLY A 79 -10.89 -5.09 -0.18
C GLY A 79 -9.84 -4.00 -0.29
N GLY A 80 -9.94 -3.14 -1.31
CA GLY A 80 -9.05 -1.99 -1.45
C GLY A 80 -9.12 -1.03 -0.28
N VAL A 81 -10.33 -0.63 0.14
CA VAL A 81 -10.51 0.29 1.28
C VAL A 81 -9.96 -0.32 2.57
N VAL A 82 -10.28 -1.59 2.86
CA VAL A 82 -9.76 -2.26 4.07
C VAL A 82 -8.24 -2.45 4.00
N GLY A 83 -7.70 -2.77 2.81
CA GLY A 83 -6.26 -2.87 2.59
C GLY A 83 -5.53 -1.56 2.81
N ALA A 84 -6.12 -0.44 2.40
CA ALA A 84 -5.61 0.90 2.71
C ALA A 84 -5.64 1.19 4.22
N ILE A 85 -6.73 0.85 4.91
CA ILE A 85 -6.85 1.02 6.38
C ILE A 85 -5.80 0.17 7.12
N ALA A 86 -5.63 -1.09 6.73
CA ALA A 86 -4.63 -1.98 7.31
C ALA A 86 -3.20 -1.44 7.11
N THR A 87 -2.93 -0.88 5.93
CA THR A 87 -1.66 -0.23 5.60
C THR A 87 -1.46 1.06 6.39
N PHE A 88 -2.52 1.85 6.59
CA PHE A 88 -2.47 3.02 7.47
C PHE A 88 -2.13 2.62 8.90
N GLY A 89 -2.77 1.56 9.41
CA GLY A 89 -2.47 0.98 10.72
C GLY A 89 -1.01 0.55 10.84
N SER A 90 -0.41 -0.01 9.80
CA SER A 90 1.01 -0.39 9.82
C SER A 90 1.95 0.80 9.82
N ILE A 91 1.60 1.85 9.08
CA ILE A 91 2.35 3.10 9.07
C ILE A 91 2.34 3.71 10.46
N ILE A 92 1.20 3.79 11.13
CA ILE A 92 1.14 4.35 12.49
C ILE A 92 1.83 3.43 13.50
N ALA A 93 1.66 2.10 13.39
CA ALA A 93 2.29 1.14 14.30
C ALA A 93 3.81 1.23 14.28
N THR A 94 4.41 1.53 13.12
CA THR A 94 5.85 1.76 12.99
C THR A 94 6.24 3.22 13.20
N ALA A 95 5.36 4.17 12.91
CA ALA A 95 5.52 5.59 13.19
C ALA A 95 5.23 5.96 14.65
N SER A 96 5.15 4.98 15.56
CA SER A 96 5.09 5.22 17.00
C SER A 96 6.27 6.11 17.39
N LEU A 97 5.95 7.38 17.64
CA LEU A 97 6.79 8.53 17.98
C LEU A 97 7.38 9.43 16.88
N SER A 98 6.84 9.46 15.65
CA SER A 98 7.00 10.68 14.81
C SER A 98 5.96 10.76 13.70
N LEU A 99 4.98 11.65 13.89
CA LEU A 99 4.08 12.12 12.84
C LEU A 99 4.85 13.11 11.94
N GLY A 100 5.78 12.59 11.17
CA GLY A 100 6.65 13.39 10.32
C GLY A 100 7.54 12.44 9.55
N GLY A 101 7.29 12.34 8.24
CA GLY A 101 7.97 11.40 7.38
C GLY A 101 9.49 11.41 7.54
N LEU A 102 10.06 10.21 7.39
CA LEU A 102 11.49 9.92 7.20
C LEU A 102 12.44 10.36 8.34
N ASN A 103 12.87 9.35 9.12
CA ASN A 103 14.02 9.28 10.05
C ASN A 103 13.74 9.67 11.51
N THR A 104 14.13 8.84 12.51
CA THR A 104 15.50 8.79 13.09
C THR A 104 16.13 7.38 13.26
N LYS A 105 15.40 6.26 13.13
CA LYS A 105 15.97 4.90 13.44
C LYS A 105 15.72 3.78 12.41
N GLY A 106 15.40 4.10 11.16
CA GLY A 106 15.28 3.09 10.10
C GLY A 106 13.89 2.49 9.95
N ASN A 107 12.88 3.33 9.70
CA ASN A 107 11.64 2.84 9.10
C ASN A 107 11.82 2.77 7.59
N VAL A 108 12.08 1.56 7.12
CA VAL A 108 12.09 1.16 5.70
C VAL A 108 10.79 1.60 5.04
N PRO A 109 10.80 2.05 3.77
CA PRO A 109 9.57 2.29 3.01
C PRO A 109 8.59 1.15 3.24
N MET A 110 7.41 1.48 3.78
CA MET A 110 6.37 0.54 4.19
C MET A 110 5.74 -0.22 3.02
N ILE A 111 6.35 -0.18 1.84
CA ILE A 111 5.95 -0.91 0.65
C ILE A 111 5.77 -2.39 0.97
N LEU A 112 6.72 -3.01 1.69
CA LEU A 112 6.59 -4.40 2.13
C LEU A 112 5.44 -4.61 3.12
N GLY A 113 5.24 -3.68 4.06
CA GLY A 113 4.12 -3.72 5.00
C GLY A 113 2.76 -3.63 4.29
N ALA A 114 2.63 -2.70 3.35
CA ALA A 114 1.46 -2.50 2.50
C ALA A 114 1.16 -3.73 1.63
N MET A 115 2.21 -4.35 1.08
CA MET A 115 2.11 -5.54 0.23
C MET A 115 1.64 -6.79 0.99
N ILE A 116 1.94 -6.88 2.29
CA ILE A 116 1.48 -8.00 3.13
C ILE A 116 0.10 -7.68 3.70
N LEU A 117 -0.06 -6.51 4.31
CA LEU A 117 -1.27 -6.14 5.04
C LEU A 117 -2.44 -5.72 4.15
N GLY A 118 -2.18 -5.16 2.97
CA GLY A 118 -3.21 -4.80 2.01
C GLY A 118 -4.05 -6.03 1.58
N PRO A 119 -3.40 -7.06 1.01
CA PRO A 119 -4.06 -8.32 0.66
C PRO A 119 -4.60 -9.07 1.88
N PHE A 120 -3.84 -9.12 2.98
CA PHE A 120 -4.27 -9.81 4.19
C PHE A 120 -5.55 -9.19 4.79
N GLY A 121 -5.62 -7.87 4.89
CA GLY A 121 -6.81 -7.15 5.36
C GLY A 121 -8.02 -7.39 4.46
N ALA A 122 -7.82 -7.39 3.13
CA ALA A 122 -8.86 -7.71 2.17
C ALA A 122 -9.35 -9.16 2.26
N TRP A 123 -8.46 -10.10 2.59
CA TRP A 123 -8.83 -11.50 2.79
C TRP A 123 -9.67 -11.71 4.07
N VAL A 124 -9.31 -11.04 5.16
CA VAL A 124 -10.08 -11.08 6.42
C VAL A 124 -11.48 -10.53 6.21
N ILE A 125 -11.62 -9.36 5.55
CA ILE A 125 -12.96 -8.79 5.31
C ILE A 125 -13.79 -9.65 4.35
N LYS A 126 -13.16 -10.23 3.32
CA LYS A 126 -13.86 -11.15 2.41
C LYS A 126 -14.47 -12.32 3.16
N LYS A 127 -13.70 -12.94 4.07
CA LYS A 127 -14.19 -14.05 4.91
C LYS A 127 -15.29 -13.62 5.88
N PHE A 128 -15.18 -12.43 6.44
CA PHE A 128 -16.21 -11.87 7.31
C PHE A 128 -17.51 -11.62 6.53
N ASP A 129 -17.43 -10.98 5.37
CA ASP A 129 -18.59 -10.72 4.51
C ASP A 129 -19.25 -12.01 4.02
N ASP A 130 -18.48 -13.03 3.63
CA ASP A 130 -19.01 -14.35 3.24
C ASP A 130 -19.80 -15.02 4.38
N TYR A 131 -19.41 -14.79 5.63
CA TYR A 131 -20.10 -15.34 6.81
C TYR A 131 -21.34 -14.54 7.21
N VAL A 132 -21.33 -13.22 6.99
CA VAL A 132 -22.42 -12.31 7.40
C VAL A 132 -23.48 -12.12 6.30
N GLN A 133 -23.12 -12.16 5.02
CA GLN A 133 -24.07 -12.07 3.90
C GLN A 133 -25.21 -13.10 3.93
N PRO A 134 -25.02 -14.38 4.29
CA PRO A 134 -26.13 -15.32 4.40
C PRO A 134 -27.12 -14.97 5.51
N ILE A 135 -26.68 -14.25 6.55
CA ILE A 135 -27.51 -13.80 7.67
C ILE A 135 -28.36 -12.58 7.26
N LEU A 136 -27.83 -11.70 6.41
CA LEU A 136 -28.52 -10.48 5.96
C LEU A 136 -29.52 -10.71 4.82
N LYS A 137 -29.39 -11.78 4.03
CA LYS A 137 -30.34 -12.14 2.96
C LYS A 137 -31.62 -12.83 3.46
N GLN A 138 -31.76 -13.05 4.77
CA GLN A 138 -32.93 -13.67 5.38
C GLN A 138 -33.96 -12.67 5.96
N VAL A 139 -33.74 -11.36 5.75
CA VAL A 139 -34.70 -10.29 6.07
C VAL A 139 -35.11 -9.59 4.78
#